data_AF-A0A6N2AL91-F1
#
_entry.id   AF-A0A6N2AL91-F1
#
_cell.length_a   1.000
_cell.length_b   1.000
_cell.length_c   1.000
_cell.angle_alpha   90.00
_cell.angle_beta   90.00
_cell.angle_gamma   90.00
#
_symmetry.space_group_name_H-M   'P 1'
#
loop_
_entity.id
_entity.type
_entity.pdbx_description
1 polymer ?
#
loop_
_entity_poly.entity_id
_entity_poly.type
_entity_poly.pdbx_seq_one_letter_code
_entity_poly.pdbx_strand_id
1 'polypeptide(L)'
;MPIKWVLCWQPNAGTTINRQILIEVSNCVERINGVKEGGWNNTFCFYKPIHKEQANESEIPQIFLGVSLQEQPDKFYMTLIRQRLIVEAKSSMQIIIENFQSYRMKLAVNCEGFHYRLGDFRVRVGKVAPINSENLRGIVMEMEYLPISSWKTSHLIMSEFFEILKETLGKKSLPGHFVQTEPKISKFGLSDQYTPQHIVVQYASILAQMKATSQSSQATRN
;
A
#
# COMPACT_ATOMS: atom_id res chain seq x y z
N MET A 1 -15.08 -3.40 13.11
CA MET A 1 -14.17 -2.49 12.39
C MET A 1 -14.40 -2.66 10.90
N PRO A 2 -14.31 -1.58 10.11
CA PRO A 2 -14.42 -1.68 8.65
C PRO A 2 -13.27 -2.53 8.10
N ILE A 3 -13.52 -3.21 6.99
CA ILE A 3 -12.53 -4.06 6.32
C ILE A 3 -12.01 -3.34 5.09
N LYS A 4 -10.69 -3.44 4.85
CA LYS A 4 -10.07 -2.80 3.70
C LYS A 4 -9.20 -3.74 2.88
N TRP A 5 -9.22 -3.51 1.57
CA TRP A 5 -8.35 -4.13 0.58
C TRP A 5 -7.50 -3.07 -0.12
N VAL A 6 -6.22 -3.38 -0.30
CA VAL A 6 -5.32 -2.62 -1.16
C VAL A 6 -5.18 -3.35 -2.49
N LEU A 7 -5.45 -2.63 -3.55
CA LEU A 7 -5.29 -3.06 -4.92
C LEU A 7 -4.12 -2.31 -5.55
N CYS A 8 -3.36 -3.00 -6.40
CA CYS A 8 -2.27 -2.42 -7.17
C CYS A 8 -2.59 -2.48 -8.66
N TRP A 9 -2.36 -1.38 -9.37
CA TRP A 9 -2.41 -1.39 -10.82
C TRP A 9 -1.25 -2.21 -11.39
N GLN A 10 -1.57 -3.21 -12.19
CA GLN A 10 -0.60 -4.00 -12.95
C GLN A 10 -0.68 -3.58 -14.43
N PRO A 11 0.35 -2.89 -14.96
CA PRO A 11 0.36 -2.51 -16.37
C PRO A 11 0.51 -3.73 -17.27
N ASN A 12 -0.01 -3.63 -18.49
CA ASN A 12 0.24 -4.63 -19.53
C ASN A 12 1.74 -4.67 -19.89
N ALA A 13 2.21 -5.81 -20.41
CA ALA A 13 3.59 -5.96 -20.84
C ALA A 13 3.99 -4.84 -21.83
N GLY A 14 5.14 -4.22 -21.59
CA GLY A 14 5.64 -3.10 -22.41
C GLY A 14 4.97 -1.75 -22.15
N THR A 15 3.99 -1.65 -21.26
CA THR A 15 3.35 -0.37 -20.92
C THR A 15 3.92 0.24 -19.64
N THR A 16 4.13 1.55 -19.64
CA THR A 16 4.53 2.31 -18.45
C THR A 16 3.31 2.93 -17.77
N ILE A 17 3.36 2.97 -16.43
CA ILE A 17 2.34 3.65 -15.63
C ILE A 17 2.51 5.17 -15.83
N ASN A 18 1.40 5.87 -16.05
CA ASN A 18 1.40 7.32 -16.26
C ASN A 18 0.22 7.99 -15.54
N ARG A 19 0.24 9.32 -15.50
CA ARG A 19 -0.80 10.13 -14.84
C ARG A 19 -2.18 10.00 -15.51
N GLN A 20 -2.24 9.73 -16.81
CA GLN A 20 -3.52 9.59 -17.51
C GLN A 20 -4.30 8.37 -17.01
N ILE A 21 -3.62 7.26 -16.74
CA ILE A 21 -4.26 6.07 -16.14
C ILE A 21 -4.86 6.43 -14.78
N LEU A 22 -4.14 7.17 -13.94
CA LEU A 22 -4.64 7.60 -12.62
C LEU A 22 -5.89 8.50 -12.74
N ILE A 23 -5.89 9.43 -13.69
CA ILE A 23 -7.03 10.31 -13.96
C ILE A 23 -8.23 9.48 -14.42
N GLU A 24 -8.05 8.57 -15.37
CA GLU A 24 -9.16 7.73 -15.86
C GLU A 24 -9.71 6.80 -14.78
N VAL A 25 -8.85 6.21 -13.94
CA VAL A 25 -9.30 5.41 -12.79
C VAL A 25 -10.14 6.27 -11.84
N SER A 26 -9.67 7.47 -11.51
CA SER A 26 -10.41 8.40 -10.65
C SER A 26 -11.77 8.77 -11.25
N ASN A 27 -11.80 9.11 -12.54
CA ASN A 27 -13.03 9.41 -13.28
C ASN A 27 -13.99 8.22 -13.31
N CYS A 28 -13.49 6.98 -13.33
CA CYS A 28 -14.34 5.79 -13.26
C CYS A 28 -15.02 5.65 -11.91
N VAL A 29 -14.30 5.91 -10.81
CA VAL A 29 -14.88 5.92 -9.46
C VAL A 29 -15.96 7.00 -9.34
N GLU A 30 -15.74 8.19 -9.89
CA GLU A 30 -16.75 9.27 -9.90
C GLU A 30 -18.00 8.88 -10.73
N ARG A 31 -17.81 8.21 -11.88
CA ARG A 31 -18.93 7.76 -12.75
C ARG A 31 -19.84 6.72 -12.12
N ILE A 32 -19.33 5.91 -11.18
CA ILE A 32 -20.16 4.96 -10.42
C ILE A 32 -20.72 5.60 -9.13
N ASN A 33 -20.98 6.92 -9.18
CA ASN A 33 -21.51 7.74 -8.09
C ASN A 33 -20.54 7.96 -6.91
N GLY A 34 -19.23 7.94 -7.17
CA GLY A 34 -18.21 8.33 -6.21
C GLY A 34 -18.22 9.81 -5.91
N VAL A 35 -18.53 10.18 -4.66
CA VAL A 35 -18.45 11.57 -4.18
C VAL A 35 -17.08 11.80 -3.59
N LYS A 36 -16.30 12.70 -4.21
CA LYS A 36 -14.97 13.09 -3.73
C LYS A 36 -15.07 13.83 -2.39
N GLU A 37 -14.47 13.29 -1.33
CA GLU A 37 -14.57 13.83 0.03
C GLU A 37 -13.31 14.58 0.47
N GLY A 38 -12.14 14.30 -0.11
CA GLY A 38 -10.91 14.95 0.30
C GLY A 38 -9.62 14.30 -0.18
N GLY A 39 -8.50 14.89 0.24
CA GLY A 39 -7.15 14.37 0.01
C GLY A 39 -6.83 13.19 0.92
N TRP A 40 -6.03 12.27 0.39
CA TRP A 40 -5.56 11.08 1.08
C TRP A 40 -4.05 10.92 0.88
N ASN A 41 -3.31 10.64 1.95
CA ASN A 41 -1.86 10.45 1.93
C ASN A 41 -1.40 9.45 2.99
N ASN A 42 -0.71 8.39 2.58
CA ASN A 42 0.00 7.48 3.49
C ASN A 42 1.50 7.47 3.16
N THR A 43 2.35 7.43 4.18
CA THR A 43 3.81 7.50 4.03
C THR A 43 4.47 6.18 4.42
N PHE A 44 5.43 5.75 3.60
CA PHE A 44 6.12 4.47 3.71
C PHE A 44 7.64 4.68 3.59
N CYS A 45 8.38 4.34 4.64
CA CYS A 45 9.81 4.57 4.74
C CYS A 45 10.58 3.25 4.85
N PHE A 46 11.52 3.01 3.94
CA PHE A 46 12.37 1.83 4.00
C PHE A 46 13.66 2.13 4.74
N TYR A 47 13.85 1.44 5.86
CA TYR A 47 15.00 1.59 6.73
C TYR A 47 15.97 0.44 6.50
N LYS A 48 17.25 0.77 6.26
CA LYS A 48 18.34 -0.20 6.22
C LYS A 48 19.19 -0.05 7.48
N PRO A 49 19.61 -1.14 8.14
CA PRO A 49 20.58 -1.05 9.23
C PRO A 49 21.85 -0.29 8.81
N ILE A 50 22.49 0.37 9.76
CA ILE A 50 23.85 0.86 9.61
C ILE A 50 24.78 -0.20 10.20
N HIS A 51 25.55 -0.87 9.36
CA HIS A 51 26.52 -1.87 9.82
C HIS A 51 27.74 -1.16 10.42
N LYS A 52 28.11 -1.52 11.64
CA LYS A 52 29.45 -1.28 12.20
C LYS A 52 30.29 -2.53 11.90
N GLU A 53 31.56 -2.34 11.54
CA GLU A 53 32.45 -3.26 10.78
C GLU A 53 32.73 -4.65 11.39
N GLN A 54 32.03 -5.12 12.43
CA GLN A 54 32.32 -6.38 13.13
C GLN A 54 31.09 -7.20 13.56
N ALA A 55 29.92 -7.00 12.96
CA ALA A 55 28.76 -7.86 13.24
C ALA A 55 28.72 -9.07 12.29
N ASN A 56 28.60 -10.29 12.83
CA ASN A 56 28.33 -11.49 12.05
C ASN A 56 27.08 -11.27 11.18
N GLU A 57 27.18 -11.55 9.87
CA GLU A 57 26.06 -11.36 8.95
C GLU A 57 24.81 -12.22 9.29
N SER A 58 24.98 -13.23 10.15
CA SER A 58 23.92 -14.09 10.63
C SER A 58 23.09 -13.51 11.80
N GLU A 59 23.56 -12.46 12.48
CA GLU A 59 22.82 -11.78 13.57
C GLU A 59 22.14 -10.47 13.11
N ILE A 60 22.09 -10.22 11.80
CA ILE A 60 21.83 -8.88 11.23
C ILE A 60 20.45 -8.28 11.58
N PRO A 61 20.40 -7.00 12.00
CA PRO A 61 19.19 -6.16 11.98
C PRO A 61 18.68 -5.97 10.54
N GLN A 62 17.48 -6.46 10.21
CA GLN A 62 16.99 -6.53 8.83
C GLN A 62 16.36 -5.22 8.32
N ILE A 63 16.28 -5.08 6.99
CA ILE A 63 15.54 -3.99 6.35
C ILE A 63 14.07 -4.10 6.75
N PHE A 64 13.52 -3.06 7.36
CA PHE A 64 12.11 -2.96 7.68
C PHE A 64 11.44 -1.81 6.94
N LEU A 65 10.12 -1.91 6.84
CA LEU A 65 9.24 -0.86 6.34
C LEU A 65 8.59 -0.14 7.53
N GLY A 66 8.86 1.15 7.68
CA GLY A 66 8.12 2.05 8.54
C GLY A 66 6.88 2.58 7.81
N VAL A 67 5.75 2.65 8.48
CA VAL A 67 4.46 3.04 7.90
C VAL A 67 3.73 4.04 8.79
N SER A 68 3.32 5.14 8.20
CA SER A 68 2.48 6.18 8.80
C SER A 68 1.20 6.32 7.97
N LEU A 69 0.05 6.07 8.61
CA LEU A 69 -1.27 6.14 7.97
C LEU A 69 -1.96 7.45 8.38
N GLN A 70 -2.54 8.20 7.43
CA GLN A 70 -3.26 9.45 7.75
C GLN A 70 -4.40 9.25 8.74
N GLU A 71 -5.06 8.09 8.71
CA GLU A 71 -6.16 7.77 9.62
C GLU A 71 -5.72 7.43 11.04
N GLN A 72 -4.43 7.19 11.25
CA GLN A 72 -3.85 6.83 12.54
C GLN A 72 -2.61 7.71 12.81
N PRO A 73 -2.78 9.03 12.92
CA PRO A 73 -1.65 9.98 12.98
C PRO A 73 -0.75 9.77 14.22
N ASP A 74 -1.29 9.20 15.29
CA ASP A 74 -0.57 8.92 16.54
C ASP A 74 0.19 7.59 16.53
N LYS A 75 0.14 6.85 15.42
CA LYS A 75 0.69 5.51 15.30
C LYS A 75 1.79 5.45 14.23
N PHE A 76 2.77 4.59 14.49
CA PHE A 76 3.79 4.20 13.53
C PHE A 76 3.88 2.68 13.53
N TYR A 77 3.92 2.08 12.34
CA TYR A 77 4.04 0.64 12.20
C TYR A 77 5.38 0.28 11.59
N MET A 78 5.95 -0.83 12.05
CA MET A 78 7.20 -1.37 11.51
C MET A 78 6.93 -2.79 11.02
N THR A 79 7.32 -3.10 9.79
CA THR A 79 7.07 -4.43 9.19
C THR A 79 8.35 -5.02 8.62
N LEU A 80 8.63 -6.26 9.04
CA LEU A 80 9.65 -7.13 8.49
C LEU A 80 8.97 -8.23 7.67
N ILE A 81 8.82 -7.96 6.36
CA ILE A 81 7.98 -8.79 5.47
C ILE A 81 8.49 -10.24 5.37
N ARG A 82 9.82 -10.44 5.31
CA ARG A 82 10.40 -11.78 5.16
C ARG A 82 10.18 -12.64 6.40
N GLN A 83 10.24 -12.02 7.57
CA GLN A 83 10.10 -12.65 8.89
C GLN A 83 8.64 -12.68 9.35
N ARG A 84 7.76 -12.03 8.59
CA ARG A 84 6.33 -11.86 8.89
C ARG A 84 6.10 -11.24 10.27
N LEU A 85 6.90 -10.23 10.62
CA LEU A 85 6.71 -9.49 11.86
C LEU A 85 6.12 -8.12 11.56
N ILE A 86 5.18 -7.72 12.40
CA ILE A 86 4.60 -6.39 12.41
C ILE A 86 4.54 -5.87 13.85
N VAL A 87 4.96 -4.63 14.04
CA VAL A 87 4.96 -3.96 15.34
C VAL A 87 4.20 -2.65 15.19
N GLU A 88 3.29 -2.39 16.11
CA GLU A 88 2.63 -1.09 16.28
C GLU A 88 3.32 -0.32 17.41
N ALA A 89 3.61 0.95 17.17
CA ALA A 89 4.21 1.87 18.12
C ALA A 89 3.54 3.24 18.05
N LYS A 90 3.90 4.14 18.97
CA LYS A 90 3.53 5.56 18.87
C LYS A 90 4.27 6.24 17.72
N SER A 91 3.69 7.29 17.14
CA SER A 91 4.29 8.09 16.05
C SER A 91 5.71 8.61 16.40
N SER A 92 5.97 8.90 17.67
CA SER A 92 7.30 9.31 18.16
C SER A 92 8.41 8.27 17.92
N MET A 93 8.07 7.00 17.68
CA MET A 93 9.04 5.95 17.35
C MET A 93 9.86 6.28 16.10
N GLN A 94 9.28 7.00 15.13
CA GLN A 94 10.01 7.41 13.93
C GLN A 94 11.20 8.31 14.28
N ILE A 95 10.98 9.32 15.12
CA ILE A 95 12.03 10.24 15.60
C ILE A 95 13.07 9.48 16.42
N ILE A 96 12.63 8.56 17.27
CA ILE A 96 13.51 7.72 18.08
C ILE A 96 14.48 6.93 17.19
N ILE A 97 13.98 6.28 16.13
CA ILE A 97 14.79 5.52 15.18
C ILE A 97 15.82 6.40 14.47
N GLU A 98 15.40 7.58 14.03
CA GLU A 98 16.25 8.56 13.35
C GLU A 98 17.36 9.07 14.27
N ASN A 99 17.04 9.34 15.54
CA ASN A 99 17.99 9.79 16.55
C ASN A 99 18.98 8.70 16.99
N PHE A 100 18.54 7.45 17.10
CA PHE A 100 19.43 6.34 17.44
C PHE A 100 20.48 6.06 16.37
N GLN A 101 20.25 6.53 15.12
CA GLN A 101 21.12 6.34 13.96
C GLN A 101 21.54 4.88 13.75
N SER A 102 20.76 3.92 14.27
CA SER A 102 21.01 2.49 14.08
C SER A 102 20.49 2.02 12.72
N TYR A 103 19.55 2.77 12.17
CA TYR A 103 18.99 2.58 10.84
C TYR A 103 19.06 3.87 10.06
N ARG A 104 19.30 3.74 8.75
CA ARG A 104 19.24 4.84 7.79
C ARG A 104 18.06 4.62 6.84
N MET A 105 17.22 5.63 6.70
CA MET A 105 16.18 5.67 5.67
C MET A 105 16.84 5.69 4.29
N LYS A 106 16.49 4.72 3.44
CA LYS A 106 17.01 4.60 2.06
C LYS A 106 16.04 5.13 1.02
N LEU A 107 14.74 5.01 1.27
CA LEU A 107 13.68 5.43 0.37
C LEU A 107 12.44 5.75 1.17
N ALA A 108 11.83 6.90 0.92
CA ALA A 108 10.49 7.21 1.38
C ALA A 108 9.55 7.32 0.18
N VAL A 109 8.37 6.72 0.29
CA VAL A 109 7.34 6.67 -0.74
C VAL A 109 6.04 7.14 -0.14
N ASN A 110 5.32 8.00 -0.86
CA ASN A 110 3.95 8.38 -0.51
C ASN A 110 2.96 7.68 -1.43
N CYS A 111 1.86 7.23 -0.84
CA CYS A 111 0.62 6.93 -1.55
C CYS A 111 -0.29 8.13 -1.38
N GLU A 112 -0.42 8.94 -2.43
CA GLU A 112 -1.14 10.22 -2.39
C GLU A 112 -2.24 10.24 -3.44
N GLY A 113 -3.43 10.72 -3.05
CA GLY A 113 -4.53 10.94 -3.97
C GLY A 113 -5.77 11.44 -3.28
N PHE A 114 -6.92 10.87 -3.64
CA PHE A 114 -8.22 11.31 -3.15
C PHE A 114 -9.02 10.12 -2.62
N HIS A 115 -9.90 10.40 -1.66
CA HIS A 115 -10.91 9.45 -1.23
C HIS A 115 -12.30 9.86 -1.67
N TYR A 116 -13.10 8.85 -1.99
CA TYR A 116 -14.44 8.93 -2.56
C TYR A 116 -15.39 8.11 -1.70
N ARG A 117 -16.61 8.63 -1.50
CA ARG A 117 -17.72 7.90 -0.88
C ARG A 117 -18.61 7.27 -1.93
N LEU A 118 -18.93 5.98 -1.75
CA LEU A 118 -19.82 5.20 -2.60
C LEU A 118 -20.78 4.42 -1.70
N GLY A 119 -21.81 5.09 -1.17
CA GLY A 119 -22.72 4.50 -0.18
C GLY A 119 -21.95 3.94 1.02
N ASP A 120 -22.05 2.62 1.22
CA ASP A 120 -21.39 1.86 2.28
C ASP A 120 -19.89 1.60 2.04
N PHE A 121 -19.35 2.06 0.92
CA PHE A 121 -17.93 1.95 0.60
C PHE A 121 -17.23 3.29 0.64
N ARG A 122 -15.95 3.26 1.00
CA ARG A 122 -15.01 4.34 0.74
C ARG A 122 -13.90 3.81 -0.15
N VAL A 123 -13.64 4.50 -1.25
CA VAL A 123 -12.59 4.15 -2.20
C VAL A 123 -11.54 5.24 -2.19
N ARG A 124 -10.27 4.88 -2.09
CA ARG A 124 -9.14 5.80 -2.17
C ARG A 124 -8.35 5.45 -3.42
N VAL A 125 -8.04 6.43 -4.25
CA VAL A 125 -7.24 6.23 -5.46
C VAL A 125 -6.08 7.19 -5.42
N GLY A 126 -4.86 6.67 -5.60
CA GLY A 126 -3.68 7.49 -5.52
C GLY A 126 -2.48 6.97 -6.29
N LYS A 127 -1.55 7.90 -6.53
CA LYS A 127 -0.21 7.62 -7.03
C LYS A 127 0.67 7.07 -5.92
N VAL A 128 1.57 6.17 -6.29
CA VAL A 128 2.72 5.77 -5.48
C VAL A 128 3.95 6.44 -6.06
N ALA A 129 4.58 7.34 -5.31
CA ALA A 129 5.76 8.08 -5.76
C ALA A 129 6.76 8.31 -4.62
N PRO A 130 8.08 8.33 -4.88
CA PRO A 130 9.05 8.73 -3.87
C PRO A 130 8.81 10.17 -3.41
N ILE A 131 9.02 10.49 -2.13
CA ILE A 131 8.75 11.85 -1.59
C ILE A 131 9.54 12.93 -2.35
N ASN A 132 10.76 12.61 -2.79
CA ASN A 132 11.66 13.55 -3.45
C ASN A 132 11.62 13.42 -4.99
N SER A 133 10.58 12.80 -5.56
CA SER A 133 10.48 12.61 -7.01
C SER A 133 9.03 12.47 -7.47
N GLU A 134 8.65 13.22 -8.50
CA GLU A 134 7.34 13.06 -9.16
C GLU A 134 7.25 11.81 -10.06
N ASN A 135 8.30 10.97 -10.08
CA ASN A 135 8.30 9.74 -10.86
C ASN A 135 7.31 8.73 -10.27
N LEU A 136 6.20 8.56 -10.99
CA LEU A 136 5.16 7.59 -10.68
C LEU A 136 5.72 6.16 -10.69
N ARG A 137 5.66 5.49 -9.55
CA ARG A 137 6.08 4.09 -9.37
C ARG A 137 4.92 3.11 -9.46
N GLY A 138 3.70 3.57 -9.17
CA GLY A 138 2.52 2.73 -9.15
C GLY A 138 1.25 3.53 -9.00
N ILE A 139 0.12 2.89 -9.22
CA ILE A 139 -1.21 3.39 -8.86
C ILE A 139 -1.80 2.38 -7.89
N VAL A 140 -2.33 2.87 -6.78
CA VAL A 140 -2.98 2.05 -5.75
C VAL A 140 -4.43 2.47 -5.59
N MET A 141 -5.26 1.50 -5.26
CA MET A 141 -6.65 1.73 -4.87
C MET A 141 -6.90 1.04 -3.52
N GLU A 142 -7.44 1.78 -2.57
CA GLU A 142 -7.83 1.28 -1.25
C GLU A 142 -9.36 1.21 -1.20
N MET A 143 -9.91 0.01 -1.08
CA MET A 143 -11.34 -0.23 -0.95
C MET A 143 -11.65 -0.51 0.52
N GLU A 144 -12.56 0.25 1.11
CA GLU A 144 -13.01 0.10 2.49
C GLU A 144 -14.52 -0.12 2.52
N TYR A 145 -14.95 -1.21 3.15
CA TYR A 145 -16.36 -1.45 3.46
C TYR A 145 -16.65 -0.98 4.88
N LEU A 146 -17.57 -0.02 5.02
CA LEU A 146 -17.82 0.71 6.26
C LEU A 146 -18.64 -0.08 7.28
N PRO A 147 -19.70 -0.83 6.88
CA PRO A 147 -20.45 -1.65 7.81
C PRO A 147 -19.56 -2.68 8.49
N ILE A 148 -19.74 -2.85 9.79
CA ILE A 148 -19.00 -3.84 10.57
C ILE A 148 -19.65 -5.20 10.34
N SER A 149 -19.08 -6.01 9.46
CA SER A 149 -19.43 -7.41 9.27
C SER A 149 -18.22 -8.33 9.43
N SER A 150 -18.46 -9.63 9.58
CA SER A 150 -17.39 -10.64 9.65
C SER A 150 -16.49 -10.57 8.41
N TRP A 151 -15.22 -10.95 8.53
CA TRP A 151 -14.28 -11.03 7.40
C TRP A 151 -14.88 -11.78 6.21
N LYS A 152 -15.47 -12.94 6.46
CA LYS A 152 -16.06 -13.80 5.44
C LYS A 152 -17.24 -13.13 4.72
N THR A 153 -18.11 -12.42 5.45
CA THR A 153 -19.26 -11.73 4.86
C THR A 153 -18.82 -10.51 4.07
N SER A 154 -17.92 -9.69 4.63
CA SER A 154 -17.38 -8.52 3.94
C SER A 154 -16.59 -8.91 2.70
N HIS A 155 -15.88 -10.04 2.72
CA HIS A 155 -15.12 -10.50 1.56
C HIS A 155 -16.02 -10.74 0.34
N LEU A 156 -17.20 -11.34 0.48
CA LEU A 156 -18.12 -11.54 -0.64
C LEU A 156 -18.58 -10.19 -1.22
N ILE A 157 -19.02 -9.28 -0.35
CA ILE A 157 -19.49 -7.95 -0.72
C ILE A 157 -18.37 -7.13 -1.38
N MET A 158 -17.15 -7.20 -0.85
CA MET A 158 -15.98 -6.53 -1.42
C MET A 158 -15.56 -7.14 -2.75
N SER A 159 -15.67 -8.46 -2.93
CA SER A 159 -15.43 -9.14 -4.21
C SER A 159 -16.42 -8.68 -5.28
N GLU A 160 -17.71 -8.66 -4.97
CA GLU A 160 -18.75 -8.20 -5.91
C GLU A 160 -18.52 -6.75 -6.33
N PHE A 161 -18.24 -5.87 -5.36
CA PHE A 161 -17.94 -4.47 -5.65
C PHE A 161 -16.65 -4.32 -6.49
N PHE A 162 -15.64 -5.16 -6.24
CA PHE A 162 -14.42 -5.17 -7.04
C PHE A 162 -14.67 -5.61 -8.49
N GLU A 163 -15.55 -6.59 -8.73
CA GLU A 163 -15.93 -6.98 -10.09
C GLU A 163 -16.66 -5.87 -10.84
N ILE A 164 -17.57 -5.13 -10.17
CA ILE A 164 -18.22 -3.94 -10.75
C ILE A 164 -17.18 -2.87 -11.15
N LEU A 165 -16.18 -2.64 -10.29
CA LEU A 165 -15.08 -1.72 -10.58
C LEU A 165 -14.26 -2.19 -11.80
N LYS A 166 -13.93 -3.49 -11.88
CA LYS A 166 -13.23 -4.07 -13.02
C LYS A 166 -14.01 -3.91 -14.32
N GLU A 167 -15.31 -4.21 -14.30
CA GLU A 167 -16.16 -4.07 -15.49
C GLU A 167 -16.21 -2.61 -15.96
N THR A 168 -16.35 -1.68 -15.03
CA THR A 168 -16.37 -0.24 -15.32
C THR A 168 -15.04 0.24 -15.91
N LEU A 169 -13.92 -0.20 -15.35
CA LEU A 169 -12.58 0.11 -15.85
C LEU A 169 -12.28 -0.57 -17.20
N GLY A 170 -12.79 -1.79 -17.40
CA GLY A 170 -12.62 -2.56 -18.64
C GLY A 170 -13.24 -1.84 -19.85
N LYS A 171 -14.34 -1.10 -19.64
CA LYS A 171 -14.98 -0.25 -20.67
C LYS A 171 -14.08 0.90 -21.16
N LYS A 172 -12.96 1.20 -20.48
CA LYS A 172 -12.01 2.26 -20.85
C LYS A 172 -10.79 1.78 -21.62
N SER A 173 -10.65 0.46 -21.85
CA SER A 173 -9.50 -0.12 -22.57
C SER A 173 -8.14 0.37 -22.05
N LEU A 174 -8.02 0.54 -20.72
CA LEU A 174 -6.78 0.98 -20.09
C LEU A 174 -5.71 -0.11 -20.20
N PRO A 175 -4.41 0.25 -20.33
CA PRO A 175 -3.35 -0.73 -20.53
C PRO A 175 -2.88 -1.34 -19.20
N GLY A 176 -3.75 -2.13 -18.59
CA GLY A 176 -3.51 -2.81 -17.32
C GLY A 176 -4.81 -3.10 -16.59
N HIS A 177 -4.68 -3.62 -15.37
CA HIS A 177 -5.81 -3.91 -14.51
C HIS A 177 -5.40 -3.84 -13.03
N PHE A 178 -6.38 -3.67 -12.15
CA PHE A 178 -6.12 -3.81 -10.72
C PHE A 178 -6.05 -5.28 -10.33
N VAL A 179 -5.09 -5.59 -9.47
CA VAL A 179 -4.95 -6.90 -8.84
C VAL A 179 -5.07 -6.74 -7.34
N GLN A 180 -5.92 -7.58 -6.74
CA GLN A 180 -5.97 -7.77 -5.30
C GLN A 180 -4.90 -8.79 -4.92
N THR A 181 -3.89 -8.35 -4.19
CA THR A 181 -2.93 -9.26 -3.57
C THR A 181 -3.33 -9.44 -2.13
N GLU A 182 -3.88 -10.60 -1.79
CA GLU A 182 -4.15 -10.92 -0.39
C GLU A 182 -2.90 -11.54 0.24
N PRO A 183 -2.18 -10.82 1.11
CA PRO A 183 -1.07 -11.40 1.83
C PRO A 183 -1.61 -12.48 2.77
N LYS A 184 -0.80 -13.51 3.03
CA LYS A 184 -1.14 -14.54 4.01
C LYS A 184 -1.06 -13.96 5.42
N ILE A 185 -2.10 -13.24 5.84
CA ILE A 185 -2.14 -12.43 7.07
C ILE A 185 -1.91 -13.29 8.32
N SER A 186 -2.44 -14.52 8.34
CA SER A 186 -2.24 -15.49 9.42
C SER A 186 -0.76 -15.79 9.70
N LYS A 187 0.11 -15.66 8.70
CA LYS A 187 1.56 -15.86 8.86
C LYS A 187 2.24 -14.75 9.65
N PHE A 188 1.57 -13.61 9.84
CA PHE A 188 2.02 -12.49 10.66
C PHE A 188 1.46 -12.57 12.10
N GLY A 189 0.75 -13.65 12.45
CA GLY A 189 0.13 -13.81 13.77
C GLY A 189 -1.10 -12.93 14.00
N LEU A 190 -1.65 -12.34 12.94
CA LEU A 190 -2.88 -11.54 13.02
C LEU A 190 -4.10 -12.46 13.01
N SER A 191 -5.07 -12.15 13.87
CA SER A 191 -6.38 -12.81 13.93
C SER A 191 -7.30 -12.35 12.80
N ASP A 192 -8.44 -13.03 12.61
CA ASP A 192 -9.48 -12.62 11.65
C ASP A 192 -10.15 -11.27 11.99
N GLN A 193 -10.02 -10.79 13.23
CA GLN A 193 -10.49 -9.47 13.61
C GLN A 193 -9.62 -8.39 12.95
N TYR A 194 -10.22 -7.63 12.04
CA TYR A 194 -9.53 -6.58 11.31
C TYR A 194 -8.98 -5.49 12.24
N THR A 195 -7.71 -5.13 12.02
CA THR A 195 -6.98 -4.06 12.71
C THR A 195 -6.16 -3.27 11.68
N PRO A 196 -5.69 -2.05 11.99
CA PRO A 196 -4.79 -1.30 11.11
C PRO A 196 -3.52 -2.07 10.68
N GLN A 197 -3.07 -3.06 11.46
CA GLN A 197 -1.95 -3.91 11.07
C GLN A 197 -2.23 -4.71 9.78
N HIS A 198 -3.50 -5.04 9.50
CA HIS A 198 -3.89 -5.75 8.29
C HIS A 198 -3.61 -4.93 7.03
N ILE A 199 -3.98 -3.64 7.03
CA ILE A 199 -3.71 -2.78 5.88
C ILE A 199 -2.21 -2.54 5.69
N VAL A 200 -1.47 -2.40 6.79
CA VAL A 200 0.00 -2.23 6.76
C VAL A 200 0.66 -3.42 6.07
N VAL A 201 0.25 -4.66 6.40
CA VAL A 201 0.77 -5.88 5.76
C VAL A 201 0.43 -5.95 4.26
N GLN A 202 -0.76 -5.49 3.86
CA GLN A 202 -1.15 -5.41 2.45
C GLN A 202 -0.27 -4.43 1.68
N TYR A 203 -0.10 -3.20 2.19
CA TYR A 203 0.79 -2.22 1.59
C TYR A 203 2.24 -2.69 1.54
N ALA A 204 2.74 -3.28 2.62
CA ALA A 204 4.09 -3.80 2.68
C ALA A 204 4.34 -4.83 1.56
N SER A 205 3.38 -5.72 1.34
CA SER A 205 3.46 -6.74 0.29
C SER A 205 3.48 -6.14 -1.11
N ILE A 206 2.58 -5.17 -1.39
CA ILE A 206 2.51 -4.47 -2.68
C ILE A 206 3.78 -3.66 -2.96
N LEU A 207 4.25 -2.90 -1.98
CA LEU A 207 5.45 -2.07 -2.14
C LEU A 207 6.73 -2.93 -2.32
N ALA A 208 6.79 -4.10 -1.69
CA ALA A 208 7.88 -5.04 -1.91
C ALA A 208 7.87 -5.61 -3.34
N GLN A 209 6.69 -5.93 -3.89
CA GLN A 209 6.54 -6.36 -5.28
C GLN A 209 6.96 -5.27 -6.26
N MET A 210 6.49 -4.03 -6.07
CA MET A 210 6.87 -2.89 -6.92
C MET A 210 8.38 -2.64 -6.93
N LYS A 211 9.05 -2.83 -5.79
CA LYS A 211 10.51 -2.75 -5.70
C LYS A 211 11.21 -3.84 -6.49
N ALA A 212 10.75 -5.09 -6.38
CA ALA A 212 11.33 -6.21 -7.10
C ALA A 212 11.24 -6.01 -8.63
N THR A 213 10.07 -5.57 -9.13
CA THR A 213 9.86 -5.29 -10.56
C THR A 213 10.74 -4.14 -11.06
N SER A 214 10.92 -3.09 -10.25
CA SER A 214 11.80 -1.97 -10.61
C SER A 214 13.27 -2.39 -10.73
N GLN A 215 13.72 -3.33 -9.89
CA GLN A 215 15.09 -3.84 -9.92
C GLN A 215 15.33 -4.79 -11.10
N SER A 216 14.36 -5.66 -11.43
CA SER A 216 14.49 -6.55 -12.59
C SER A 216 14.58 -5.78 -13.90
N SER A 217 13.79 -4.70 -14.07
CA SER A 217 13.83 -3.87 -15.28
C SER A 217 15.12 -3.04 -15.42
N GLN A 218 15.82 -2.75 -14.32
CA GLN A 218 17.14 -2.11 -14.36
C GLN A 218 18.25 -3.11 -14.70
N ALA A 219 18.16 -4.34 -14.22
CA ALA A 219 19.14 -5.40 -14.52
C ALA A 219 19.11 -5.86 -15.99
N THR A 220 17.99 -5.73 -16.70
CA THR A 220 17.89 -6.09 -18.14
C THR A 220 18.37 -4.99 -19.09
N ARG A 221 18.70 -3.80 -18.58
CA ARG A 221 19.13 -2.63 -19.37
C ARG A 221 20.65 -2.38 -19.32
N ASN A 222 21.41 -3.23 -18.62
CA ASN A 222 22.86 -3.15 -18.49
C ASN A 222 23.54 -4.27 -19.26
#